data_AF-A0A7M4ED45-F1
#
_entry.id   AF-A0A7M4ED45-F1
#
_cell.length_a   1.000
_cell.length_b   1.000
_cell.length_c   1.000
_cell.angle_alpha   90.00
_cell.angle_beta   90.00
_cell.angle_gamma   90.00
#
_symmetry.space_group_name_H-M   'P 1'
#
loop_
_entity.id
_entity.type
_entity.pdbx_description
1 polymer ?
#
loop_
_entity_poly.entity_id
_entity_poly.type
_entity_poly.pdbx_seq_one_letter_code
_entity_poly.pdbx_strand_id
1 'polypeptide(L)'
;RAGSSHGGVNALSFNAYKTVMDIDTLGTFNVSKVLYEKCLRDHGGVIINITATLGYRGQGFQVHAGTAKAAIDAMTRHLAVEWGPNNIQVNSLAPGPISGTEGYQQLGGKHAEASSSFNPSPAGRKQDRDCP
;
A
#
# COMPACT_ATOMS: atom_id res chain seq x y z
N ARG A 1 -22.90 0.77 14.34
CA ARG A 1 -22.36 -0.59 14.09
C ARG A 1 -21.05 -0.40 13.32
N ALA A 2 -19.99 0.00 14.01
CA ALA A 2 -18.67 0.29 13.44
C ALA A 2 -17.69 -0.72 14.05
N GLY A 3 -16.96 -1.45 13.22
CA GLY A 3 -16.05 -2.51 13.65
C GLY A 3 -14.86 -1.93 14.38
N SER A 4 -14.89 -1.99 15.71
CA SER A 4 -13.77 -1.65 16.55
C SER A 4 -12.66 -2.70 16.34
N SER A 5 -11.49 -2.26 15.87
CA SER A 5 -10.24 -3.02 15.70
C SER A 5 -9.61 -3.43 17.05
N HIS A 6 -10.40 -4.02 17.94
CA HIS A 6 -10.03 -4.26 19.35
C HIS A 6 -9.41 -5.64 19.61
N GLY A 7 -8.73 -6.21 18.63
CA GLY A 7 -7.78 -7.27 18.90
C GLY A 7 -6.69 -7.25 17.85
N GLY A 8 -5.44 -7.36 18.32
CA GLY A 8 -4.28 -7.50 17.44
C GLY A 8 -4.37 -8.75 16.57
N VAL A 9 -3.23 -9.26 16.12
CA VAL A 9 -3.18 -10.48 15.29
C VAL A 9 -4.01 -11.65 15.85
N ASN A 10 -4.15 -11.74 17.18
CA ASN A 10 -4.93 -12.79 17.86
C ASN A 10 -6.45 -12.77 17.57
N ALA A 11 -7.03 -11.62 17.25
CA ALA A 11 -8.46 -11.51 16.90
C ALA A 11 -8.70 -11.46 15.40
N LEU A 12 -7.62 -11.38 14.59
CA LEU A 12 -7.73 -11.36 13.16
C LEU A 12 -8.03 -12.77 12.66
N SER A 13 -9.19 -12.95 12.04
CA SER A 13 -9.54 -14.26 11.45
C SER A 13 -8.64 -14.56 10.26
N PHE A 14 -8.36 -15.85 10.04
CA PHE A 14 -7.59 -16.31 8.88
C PHE A 14 -8.20 -15.82 7.56
N ASN A 15 -9.54 -15.88 7.44
CA ASN A 15 -10.24 -15.41 6.25
C ASN A 15 -10.06 -13.89 6.04
N ALA A 16 -10.10 -13.08 7.10
CA ALA A 16 -9.85 -11.64 6.98
C ALA A 16 -8.41 -11.35 6.53
N TYR A 17 -7.42 -12.05 7.08
CA TYR A 17 -6.02 -11.95 6.62
C TYR A 17 -5.90 -12.36 5.14
N LYS A 18 -6.48 -13.51 4.76
CA LYS A 18 -6.46 -14.02 3.39
C LYS A 18 -7.10 -13.05 2.41
N THR A 19 -8.26 -12.48 2.74
CA THR A 19 -8.96 -11.51 1.87
C THR A 19 -8.06 -10.32 1.54
N VAL A 20 -7.33 -9.77 2.52
CA VAL A 20 -6.41 -8.65 2.27
C VAL A 20 -5.26 -9.06 1.36
N MET A 21 -4.68 -10.25 1.56
CA MET A 21 -3.63 -10.76 0.68
C MET A 21 -4.13 -11.00 -0.75
N ASP A 22 -5.33 -11.56 -0.90
CA ASP A 22 -5.94 -11.81 -2.21
C ASP A 22 -6.20 -10.50 -2.96
N ILE A 23 -6.75 -9.49 -2.28
CA ILE A 23 -7.07 -8.19 -2.90
C ILE A 23 -5.79 -7.44 -3.25
N ASP A 24 -4.91 -7.22 -2.28
CA ASP A 24 -3.77 -6.33 -2.46
C ASP A 24 -2.65 -7.02 -3.23
N THR A 25 -2.24 -8.21 -2.79
CA THR A 25 -1.04 -8.86 -3.32
C THR A 25 -1.36 -9.60 -4.61
N LEU A 26 -2.35 -10.51 -4.59
CA LEU A 26 -2.70 -11.27 -5.79
C LEU A 26 -3.35 -10.37 -6.85
N GLY A 27 -4.16 -9.39 -6.45
CA GLY A 27 -4.71 -8.39 -7.37
C GLY A 27 -3.62 -7.63 -8.11
N THR A 28 -2.62 -7.10 -7.41
CA THR A 28 -1.49 -6.38 -8.02
C THR A 28 -0.70 -7.27 -8.98
N PHE A 29 -0.40 -8.51 -8.58
CA PHE A 29 0.28 -9.48 -9.43
C PHE A 29 -0.50 -9.76 -10.73
N ASN A 30 -1.80 -10.07 -10.60
CA ASN A 30 -2.64 -10.42 -11.73
C ASN A 30 -2.72 -9.28 -12.75
N VAL A 31 -2.94 -8.04 -12.29
CA VAL A 31 -3.01 -6.87 -13.17
C VAL A 31 -1.66 -6.64 -13.85
N SER A 32 -0.56 -6.68 -13.09
CA SER A 32 0.80 -6.48 -13.64
C SER A 32 1.12 -7.50 -14.72
N LYS A 33 0.80 -8.79 -14.48
CA LYS A 33 1.01 -9.87 -15.44
C LYS A 33 0.20 -9.68 -16.71
N VAL A 34 -1.10 -9.38 -16.59
CA VAL A 34 -1.97 -9.17 -17.77
C VAL A 34 -1.51 -7.96 -18.58
N LEU A 35 -1.12 -6.85 -17.93
CA LEU A 35 -0.58 -5.67 -18.61
C LEU A 35 0.71 -6.00 -19.37
N TYR A 36 1.61 -6.77 -18.75
CA TYR A 36 2.82 -7.25 -19.40
C TYR A 36 2.51 -8.07 -20.65
N GLU A 37 1.67 -9.10 -20.52
CA GLU A 37 1.35 -10.03 -21.61
C GLU A 37 0.59 -9.37 -22.76
N LYS A 38 -0.27 -8.39 -22.47
CA LYS A 38 -1.16 -7.79 -23.48
C LYS A 38 -0.59 -6.54 -24.15
N CYS A 39 0.36 -5.85 -23.53
CA CYS A 39 0.80 -4.55 -24.03
C CYS A 39 2.28 -4.30 -23.74
N LEU A 40 2.69 -4.32 -22.47
CA LEU A 40 3.99 -3.73 -22.10
C LEU A 40 5.18 -4.50 -22.66
N ARG A 41 5.07 -5.82 -22.85
CA ARG A 41 6.15 -6.64 -23.43
C ARG A 41 6.64 -6.10 -24.78
N ASP A 42 5.73 -5.59 -25.60
CA ASP A 42 6.02 -5.16 -26.98
C ASP A 42 6.23 -3.64 -27.08
N HIS A 43 5.70 -2.86 -26.14
CA HIS A 43 5.67 -1.39 -26.22
C HIS A 43 6.52 -0.70 -25.15
N GLY A 44 7.05 -1.45 -24.16
CA GLY A 44 7.61 -0.89 -22.95
C GLY A 44 6.56 -0.19 -22.09
N GLY A 45 7.00 0.55 -21.07
CA GLY A 45 6.11 1.42 -20.30
C GLY A 45 6.51 1.63 -18.85
N VAL A 46 5.55 2.09 -18.05
CA VAL A 46 5.76 2.40 -16.63
C VAL A 46 4.62 1.81 -15.79
N ILE A 47 4.98 1.10 -14.73
CA ILE A 47 4.06 0.62 -13.69
C ILE A 47 4.42 1.32 -12.37
N ILE A 48 3.41 1.89 -11.71
CA ILE A 48 3.55 2.47 -10.38
C ILE A 48 2.60 1.74 -9.42
N ASN A 49 3.19 0.95 -8.53
CA ASN A 49 2.45 0.23 -7.50
C ASN A 49 2.24 1.11 -6.27
N ILE A 50 1.07 1.01 -5.64
CA ILE A 50 0.76 1.75 -4.42
C ILE A 50 0.97 0.86 -3.19
N THR A 51 1.88 1.30 -2.32
CA THR A 51 2.23 0.62 -1.07
C THR A 51 1.98 1.54 0.13
N ALA A 52 2.51 1.17 1.30
CA ALA A 52 2.37 1.96 2.52
C ALA A 52 3.59 1.75 3.42
N THR A 53 3.89 2.74 4.25
CA THR A 53 5.03 2.70 5.19
C THR A 53 4.82 1.74 6.37
N LEU A 54 3.66 1.07 6.44
CA LEU A 54 3.29 0.11 7.48
C LEU A 54 4.28 -1.06 7.62
N GLY A 55 4.90 -1.46 6.50
CA GLY A 55 5.84 -2.59 6.46
C GLY A 55 7.27 -2.27 6.91
N TYR A 56 7.66 -1.00 7.02
CA TYR A 56 9.09 -0.64 7.22
C TYR A 56 9.59 -0.78 8.65
N ARG A 57 8.71 -0.62 9.64
CA ARG A 57 9.07 -0.75 11.08
C ARG A 57 8.14 -1.67 11.87
N GLY A 58 7.14 -2.27 11.21
CA GLY A 58 6.09 -3.05 11.85
C GLY A 58 5.14 -2.15 12.65
N GLN A 59 3.88 -2.08 12.23
CA GLN A 59 2.85 -1.35 12.97
C GLN A 59 1.86 -2.32 13.62
N GLY A 60 1.60 -2.11 14.90
CA GLY A 60 0.61 -2.88 15.65
C GLY A 60 -0.76 -2.80 14.99
N PHE A 61 -1.55 -3.86 15.11
CA PHE A 61 -2.91 -3.97 14.54
C PHE A 61 -2.99 -3.93 13.00
N GLN A 62 -1.86 -3.82 12.29
CA GLN A 62 -1.79 -3.68 10.84
C GLN A 62 -1.05 -4.84 10.17
N VAL A 63 -1.00 -6.02 10.80
CA VAL A 63 -0.20 -7.15 10.29
C VAL A 63 -0.60 -7.57 8.87
N HIS A 64 -1.91 -7.63 8.55
CA HIS A 64 -2.42 -8.03 7.23
C HIS A 64 -2.10 -6.98 6.15
N ALA A 65 -2.41 -5.71 6.40
CA ALA A 65 -2.13 -4.64 5.46
C ALA A 65 -0.62 -4.42 5.28
N GLY A 66 0.13 -4.47 6.39
CA GLY A 66 1.59 -4.32 6.40
C GLY A 66 2.30 -5.44 5.63
N THR A 67 1.92 -6.71 5.81
CA THR A 67 2.50 -7.82 5.04
C THR A 67 2.16 -7.74 3.57
N ALA A 68 0.90 -7.41 3.22
CA ALA A 68 0.48 -7.25 1.84
C ALA A 68 1.26 -6.12 1.13
N LYS A 69 1.40 -4.94 1.74
CA LYS A 69 2.15 -3.84 1.13
C LYS A 69 3.65 -4.12 1.05
N ALA A 70 4.23 -4.82 2.02
CA ALA A 70 5.61 -5.28 1.95
C ALA A 70 5.83 -6.29 0.80
N ALA A 71 4.85 -7.18 0.56
CA ALA A 71 4.88 -8.10 -0.57
C ALA A 71 4.86 -7.35 -1.91
N ILE A 72 4.06 -6.28 -2.03
CA ILE A 72 4.05 -5.43 -3.23
C ILE A 72 5.39 -4.70 -3.43
N ASP A 73 6.01 -4.18 -2.38
CA ASP A 73 7.34 -3.55 -2.48
C ASP A 73 8.40 -4.56 -2.95
N ALA A 74 8.36 -5.80 -2.44
CA ALA A 74 9.24 -6.86 -2.92
C ALA A 74 8.97 -7.21 -4.39
N MET A 75 7.70 -7.43 -4.74
CA MET A 75 7.27 -7.72 -6.11
C MET A 75 7.73 -6.65 -7.09
N THR A 76 7.57 -5.37 -6.73
CA THR A 76 8.04 -4.22 -7.52
C THR A 76 9.52 -4.34 -7.88
N ARG A 77 10.38 -4.70 -6.92
CA ARG A 77 11.82 -4.87 -7.17
C ARG A 77 12.11 -6.04 -8.12
N HIS A 78 11.42 -7.16 -7.94
CA HIS A 78 11.58 -8.31 -8.82
C HIS A 78 11.15 -7.97 -10.25
N LEU A 79 9.96 -7.38 -10.41
CA LEU A 79 9.42 -7.00 -11.71
C LEU A 79 10.29 -5.94 -12.41
N ALA A 80 10.85 -4.98 -11.68
CA ALA A 80 11.76 -3.98 -12.25
C ALA A 80 13.02 -4.62 -12.87
N VAL A 81 13.57 -5.63 -12.21
CA VAL A 81 14.75 -6.37 -12.70
C VAL A 81 14.36 -7.27 -13.88
N GLU A 82 13.25 -7.99 -13.78
CA GLU A 82 12.79 -8.93 -14.81
C GLU A 82 12.36 -8.22 -16.10
N TRP A 83 11.67 -7.09 -15.99
CA TRP A 83 11.06 -6.40 -17.13
C TRP A 83 11.83 -5.19 -17.62
N GLY A 84 12.91 -4.80 -16.93
CA GLY A 84 13.84 -3.76 -17.38
C GLY A 84 14.35 -3.96 -18.82
N PRO A 85 14.75 -5.18 -19.25
CA PRO A 85 15.15 -5.46 -20.63
C PRO A 85 14.06 -5.19 -21.68
N ASN A 86 12.79 -5.21 -21.29
CA ASN A 86 11.65 -4.86 -22.16
C ASN A 86 11.34 -3.36 -22.17
N ASN A 87 12.24 -2.51 -21.64
CA ASN A 87 12.02 -1.08 -21.48
C ASN A 87 10.78 -0.77 -20.60
N ILE A 88 10.55 -1.57 -19.56
CA ILE A 88 9.47 -1.37 -18.58
C ILE A 88 10.08 -0.94 -17.26
N GLN A 89 9.64 0.21 -16.75
CA GLN A 89 10.02 0.70 -15.43
C GLN A 89 8.93 0.35 -14.41
N VAL A 90 9.31 -0.28 -13.31
CA VAL A 90 8.38 -0.66 -12.24
C VAL A 90 8.84 -0.04 -10.94
N ASN A 91 8.03 0.84 -10.37
CA ASN A 91 8.32 1.55 -9.12
C ASN A 91 7.15 1.42 -8.14
N SER A 92 7.43 1.62 -6.85
CA SER A 92 6.38 1.71 -5.83
C SER A 92 6.40 3.07 -5.14
N LEU A 93 5.21 3.54 -4.76
CA LEU A 93 5.02 4.74 -3.97
C LEU A 93 4.25 4.38 -2.70
N ALA A 94 4.74 4.86 -1.56
CA ALA A 94 4.10 4.69 -0.26
C ALA A 94 3.57 6.05 0.24
N PRO A 95 2.28 6.37 -0.02
CA PRO A 95 1.68 7.59 0.51
C PRO A 95 1.63 7.57 2.04
N GLY A 96 1.80 8.76 2.63
CA GLY A 96 1.47 9.00 4.04
C GLY A 96 -0.05 9.03 4.26
N PRO A 97 -0.49 9.10 5.52
CA PRO A 97 -1.90 9.29 5.84
C PRO A 97 -2.44 10.56 5.18
N ILE A 98 -3.54 10.41 4.44
CA ILE A 98 -4.19 11.50 3.71
C ILE A 98 -5.44 11.92 4.49
N SER A 99 -5.44 13.12 5.02
CA SER A 99 -6.57 13.69 5.76
C SER A 99 -7.85 13.69 4.92
N GLY A 100 -9.00 13.56 5.57
CA GLY A 100 -10.32 13.59 4.91
C GLY A 100 -10.69 12.30 4.15
N THR A 101 -9.78 11.33 4.00
CA THR A 101 -10.11 10.05 3.36
C THR A 101 -10.76 9.08 4.33
N GLU A 102 -11.59 8.18 3.80
CA GLU A 102 -12.19 7.10 4.59
C GLU A 102 -11.12 6.23 5.27
N GLY A 103 -10.02 5.94 4.56
CA GLY A 103 -8.87 5.21 5.11
C GLY A 103 -8.25 5.89 6.34
N TYR A 104 -8.16 7.23 6.35
CA TYR A 104 -7.68 7.97 7.51
C TYR A 104 -8.62 7.87 8.72
N GLN A 105 -9.93 7.87 8.48
CA GLN A 105 -10.94 7.74 9.54
C GLN A 105 -10.92 6.34 10.16
N GLN A 106 -10.78 5.30 9.32
CA GLN A 106 -10.73 3.90 9.78
C GLN A 106 -9.43 3.56 10.54
N LEU A 107 -8.32 4.23 10.24
CA LEU A 107 -7.02 4.04 10.89
C LEU A 107 -6.86 4.80 12.22
N GLY A 108 -7.91 5.43 12.73
CA GLY A 108 -7.93 6.07 14.06
C GLY A 108 -8.03 7.60 14.05
N GLY A 109 -8.11 8.25 12.88
CA GLY A 109 -8.30 9.69 12.77
C GLY A 109 -7.36 10.50 13.67
N LYS A 110 -7.92 11.34 14.54
CA LYS A 110 -7.17 12.21 15.49
C LYS A 110 -6.25 11.45 16.47
N HIS A 111 -6.46 10.13 16.69
CA HIS A 111 -5.59 9.33 17.56
C HIS A 111 -4.32 8.82 16.85
N ALA A 112 -4.29 8.78 15.51
CA ALA A 112 -3.09 8.48 14.73
C ALA A 112 -2.12 9.68 14.64
N GLU A 113 -2.62 10.90 14.85
CA GLU A 113 -1.82 12.14 14.91
C GLU A 113 -0.92 12.19 16.15
N ALA A 114 -1.31 11.56 17.26
CA ALA A 114 -0.61 11.67 18.53
C ALA A 114 0.65 10.78 18.64
N SER A 115 0.81 9.79 17.76
CA SER A 115 1.89 8.78 17.85
C SER A 115 2.94 8.86 16.74
N SER A 116 2.77 9.76 15.76
CA SER A 116 3.61 9.78 14.57
C SER A 116 4.33 11.12 14.40
N SER A 117 5.59 11.14 14.78
CA SER A 117 6.55 12.14 14.30
C SER A 117 6.79 11.92 12.79
N PHE A 118 5.83 12.38 11.97
CA PHE A 118 5.94 12.40 10.52
C PHE A 118 6.96 13.46 10.12
N ASN A 119 8.07 13.03 9.54
CA ASN A 119 8.90 13.93 8.75
C ASN A 119 8.07 14.36 7.53
N PRO A 120 7.91 15.67 7.27
CA PRO A 120 7.12 16.12 6.14
C PRO A 120 7.69 15.55 4.85
N SER A 121 6.81 15.17 3.93
CA SER A 121 7.19 14.88 2.56
C SER A 121 7.99 16.08 2.00
N PRO A 122 8.90 15.88 1.03
CA PRO A 122 9.76 16.95 0.50
C PRO A 122 8.97 18.18 0.00
N ALA A 123 7.69 18.01 -0.32
CA ALA A 123 6.76 19.08 -0.70
C ALA A 123 6.19 19.89 0.48
N GLY A 124 6.56 19.61 1.74
CA GLY A 124 6.15 20.39 2.93
C GLY A 124 4.65 20.44 3.24
N ARG A 125 3.79 19.76 2.45
CA ARG A 125 2.34 19.74 2.69
C ARG A 125 2.04 18.89 3.92
N LYS A 126 1.61 19.54 5.00
CA LYS A 126 0.52 18.94 5.79
C LYS A 126 -0.70 18.97 4.86
N GLN A 127 -1.41 17.85 4.72
CA GLN A 127 -2.57 17.80 3.83
C GLN A 127 -3.67 18.66 4.47
N ASP A 128 -3.65 19.95 4.11
CA ASP A 128 -4.48 21.00 4.67
C ASP A 128 -5.96 20.72 4.44
N ARG A 129 -6.77 21.12 5.43
CA ARG A 129 -8.19 20.82 5.56
C ARG A 129 -9.11 21.69 4.69
N ASP A 130 -8.58 22.42 3.73
CA ASP A 130 -9.37 23.37 2.95
C ASP A 130 -9.14 23.18 1.45
N CYS A 131 -10.10 22.51 0.81
CA CYS A 131 -10.52 22.84 -0.55
C CYS A 131 -12.00 22.41 -0.68
N PRO A 132 -12.89 23.28 -1.20
CA PRO A 132 -14.35 23.07 -1.26
C PRO A 132 -14.79 21.82 -2.02
#